data_AF-A0A9W6QVI2-F1
#
_entry.id   AF-A0A9W6QVI2-F1
#
_cell.length_a   1.000
_cell.length_b   1.000
_cell.length_c   1.000
_cell.angle_alpha   90.00
_cell.angle_beta   90.00
_cell.angle_gamma   90.00
#
_symmetry.space_group_name_H-M   'P 1'
#
loop_
_entity.id
_entity.type
_entity.pdbx_description
1 polymer ?
#
loop_
_entity_poly.entity_id
_entity_poly.type
_entity_poly.pdbx_seq_one_letter_code
_entity_poly.pdbx_strand_id
1 'polypeptide(L)' 'MNEMTTALVTALKAVNHQVPCIIDALVADTLPAGKQREFGGLLIALGELLKEYADAAGGAPIPPRGPAMPLK' A
#
# COMPACT_ATOMS: atom_id res chain seq x y z
N MET A 1 -17.06 -7.60 -7.15
CA MET A 1 -15.87 -7.17 -6.40
C MET A 1 -16.18 -7.42 -4.93
N ASN A 2 -15.41 -8.26 -4.24
CA ASN A 2 -15.69 -8.61 -2.84
C ASN A 2 -15.60 -7.35 -1.94
N GLU A 3 -16.44 -7.28 -0.93
CA GLU A 3 -16.48 -6.15 0.03
C GLU A 3 -15.12 -5.94 0.72
N MET A 4 -14.40 -7.04 0.97
CA MET A 4 -13.03 -7.05 1.49
C MET A 4 -12.03 -6.36 0.53
N THR A 5 -12.17 -6.58 -0.78
CA THR A 5 -11.36 -5.90 -1.80
C THR A 5 -11.66 -4.40 -1.87
N THR A 6 -12.93 -4.00 -1.71
CA THR A 6 -13.32 -2.58 -1.70
C THR A 6 -12.81 -1.85 -0.47
N ALA A 7 -12.90 -2.47 0.71
CA ALA A 7 -12.35 -1.92 1.96
C ALA A 7 -10.82 -1.78 1.87
N LEU A 8 -10.13 -2.80 1.34
CA LEU A 8 -8.69 -2.78 1.11
C LEU A 8 -8.28 -1.65 0.16
N VAL A 9 -8.91 -1.56 -1.01
CA VAL A 9 -8.61 -0.50 -2.01
C VAL A 9 -8.88 0.90 -1.45
N THR A 10 -9.92 1.07 -0.62
CA THR A 10 -10.25 2.35 0.01
C THR A 10 -9.20 2.73 1.06
N ALA A 11 -8.78 1.77 1.90
CA ALA A 11 -7.70 1.97 2.86
C ALA A 11 -6.38 2.30 2.16
N LEU A 12 -6.04 1.58 1.08
CA LEU A 12 -4.84 1.89 0.28
C LEU A 12 -4.90 3.28 -0.35
N LYS A 13 -6.05 3.72 -0.87
CA LYS A 13 -6.21 5.08 -1.40
C LYS A 13 -6.01 6.15 -0.33
N ALA A 14 -6.58 5.94 0.87
CA ALA A 14 -6.42 6.86 1.99
C ALA A 14 -4.96 6.96 2.43
N VAL A 15 -4.27 5.81 2.56
CA VAL A 15 -2.83 5.77 2.88
C VAL A 15 -2.02 6.47 1.79
N ASN A 16 -2.28 6.20 0.52
CA ASN A 16 -1.55 6.82 -0.59
C ASN A 16 -1.72 8.35 -0.65
N HIS A 17 -2.83 8.88 -0.11
CA HIS A 17 -3.06 10.31 0.02
C HIS A 17 -2.33 10.93 1.22
N GLN A 18 -2.14 10.19 2.31
CA GLN A 18 -1.50 10.69 3.54
C GLN A 18 0.02 10.49 3.57
N VAL A 19 0.53 9.45 2.92
CA VAL A 19 1.96 9.13 2.85
C VAL A 19 2.83 10.30 2.34
N PRO A 20 2.47 11.06 1.28
CA PRO A 20 3.27 12.19 0.82
C PRO A 20 3.49 13.25 1.90
N CYS A 21 2.43 13.58 2.65
CA CYS A 21 2.47 14.59 3.72
C CYS A 21 3.35 14.14 4.90
N ILE A 22 3.35 12.84 5.21
CA ILE A 22 4.21 12.26 6.25
C ILE A 22 5.66 12.20 5.78
N ILE A 23 5.91 11.91 4.50
CA ILE A 23 7.25 11.95 3.89
C ILE A 23 7.80 13.38 3.91
N ASP A 24 7.02 14.39 3.53
CA ASP A 24 7.42 15.79 3.63
C ASP A 24 7.80 16.18 5.06
N ALA A 25 7.02 15.75 6.06
CA ALA A 25 7.32 16.00 7.47
C ALA A 25 8.56 15.26 7.97
N LEU A 26 8.84 14.05 7.46
CA LEU A 26 10.08 13.29 7.72
C LEU A 26 11.30 13.98 7.09
N VAL A 27 11.18 14.45 5.85
CA VAL A 27 12.25 15.19 5.13
C VAL A 27 12.55 16.51 5.82
N ALA A 28 11.52 17.20 6.32
CA ALA A 28 11.65 18.44 7.04
C ALA A 28 12.13 18.27 8.50
N ASP A 29 12.36 17.03 8.97
CA ASP A 29 12.68 16.67 10.37
C ASP A 29 11.65 17.20 11.40
N THR A 30 10.44 17.51 10.94
CA THR A 30 9.35 18.06 11.77
C THR A 30 8.46 16.97 12.36
N LEU A 31 8.60 15.72 11.92
CA LEU A 31 7.81 14.61 12.42
C LEU A 31 8.38 14.09 13.75
N PRO A 32 7.67 14.18 14.88
CA PRO A 32 8.18 13.70 16.16
C PRO A 32 8.37 12.18 16.15
N ALA A 33 9.38 11.69 16.86
CA ALA A 33 9.76 10.27 16.88
C ALA A 33 8.61 9.30 17.21
N GLY A 34 7.65 9.73 18.04
CA GLY A 34 6.43 8.95 18.31
C GLY A 34 5.57 8.74 17.07
N LYS A 35 5.40 9.78 16.25
CA LYS A 35 4.66 9.74 14.98
C LYS A 35 5.40 8.98 13.89
N GLN A 36 6.73 9.04 13.88
CA GLN A 36 7.56 8.20 13.00
C GLN A 36 7.34 6.70 13.30
N ARG A 37 7.32 6.31 14.58
CA ARG A 37 7.05 4.92 14.99
C ARG A 37 5.63 4.47 14.67
N GLU A 38 4.63 5.33 14.93
CA GLU A 38 3.23 5.08 14.55
C GLU A 38 3.11 4.82 13.04
N PHE A 39 3.74 5.67 12.22
CA PHE A 39 3.73 5.53 10.77
C PHE A 39 4.42 4.24 10.30
N GLY A 40 5.59 3.93 10.87
CA GLY A 40 6.28 2.67 10.61
C GLY A 40 5.41 1.44 10.95
N GLY A 41 4.72 1.47 12.09
CA GLY A 41 3.79 0.41 12.49
C GLY A 41 2.63 0.23 11.52
N LEU A 42 2.05 1.34 11.02
CA LEU A 42 0.98 1.30 10.02
C LEU A 42 1.45 0.69 8.69
N LEU A 43 2.69 0.98 8.25
CA LEU A 43 3.26 0.39 7.04
C LEU A 43 3.48 -1.12 7.17
N ILE A 44 3.92 -1.58 8.35
CA ILE A 44 4.08 -3.01 8.62
C ILE A 44 2.72 -3.71 8.58
N ALA A 45 1.72 -3.18 9.28
CA ALA A 45 0.36 -3.74 9.30
C ALA A 45 -0.27 -3.77 7.90
N LEU A 46 -0.03 -2.74 7.07
CA LEU A 46 -0.47 -2.73 5.67
C LEU A 46 0.22 -3.82 4.85
N GLY A 47 1.52 -4.03 5.06
CA GLY A 47 2.28 -5.10 4.43
C GLY A 47 1.77 -6.49 4.80
N GLU A 48 1.41 -6.70 6.07
CA GLU A 48 0.78 -7.93 6.55
C GLU A 48 -0.59 -8.14 5.90
N LEU A 49 -1.45 -7.12 5.87
CA LEU A 49 -2.76 -7.20 5.23
C LEU A 49 -2.68 -7.50 3.73
N LEU A 50 -1.70 -6.91 3.03
CA LEU A 50 -1.43 -7.21 1.62
C LEU A 50 -0.97 -8.65 1.42
N LYS A 51 -0.15 -9.16 2.33
CA LYS A 51 0.30 -10.55 2.32
C LYS A 51 -0.88 -11.51 2.56
N GLU A 52 -1.72 -11.24 3.56
CA GLU A 52 -2.94 -12.00 3.82
C GLU A 52 -3.90 -11.99 2.63
N TYR A 53 -4.08 -10.84 1.99
CA TYR A 53 -4.89 -10.74 0.78
C TYR A 53 -4.30 -11.55 -0.38
N ALA A 54 -2.97 -11.53 -0.56
CA ALA A 54 -2.29 -12.31 -1.60
C ALA A 54 -2.37 -13.83 -1.34
N ASP A 55 -2.26 -14.25 -0.08
CA ASP A 55 -2.38 -15.64 0.34
C ASP A 55 -3.83 -16.14 0.20
N ALA A 56 -4.81 -15.33 0.64
CA ALA A 56 -6.23 -15.60 0.48
C ALA A 56 -6.70 -15.57 -0.99
N ALA A 57 -6.04 -14.78 -1.86
CA ALA A 57 -6.25 -14.80 -3.30
C ALA A 57 -5.65 -16.03 -3.98
N GLY A 58 -5.02 -16.95 -3.23
CA GLY A 58 -4.59 -18.24 -3.71
C GLY A 58 -3.43 -18.18 -4.71
N GLY A 59 -2.50 -17.24 -4.54
CA GLY A 59 -1.24 -17.25 -5.30
C GLY A 59 -1.42 -17.25 -6.82
N ALA A 60 -2.51 -16.70 -7.36
CA ALA A 60 -2.60 -16.46 -8.78
C ALA A 60 -1.55 -15.40 -9.12
N PRO A 61 -0.51 -15.72 -9.91
CA PRO A 61 0.48 -14.73 -10.29
C PRO A 61 -0.25 -13.58 -10.98
N ILE A 62 0.01 -12.35 -10.54
CA ILE A 62 -0.26 -11.18 -11.37
C ILE A 62 0.50 -11.48 -12.66
N PRO A 63 -0.15 -11.75 -13.81
CA PRO A 63 0.60 -12.00 -15.02
C PRO A 63 1.49 -10.77 -15.22
N PRO A 64 2.80 -10.94 -15.45
CA PRO A 64 3.63 -9.80 -15.80
C PRO A 64 2.90 -9.08 -16.92
N ARG A 65 2.74 -7.75 -16.82
CA ARG A 65 2.29 -6.95 -17.96
C ARG A 65 3.20 -7.37 -19.11
N GLY A 66 2.68 -8.20 -20.00
CA GLY A 66 3.41 -8.70 -21.15
C GLY A 66 3.94 -7.48 -21.91
N PRO A 67 5.07 -7.63 -22.62
CA PRO A 67 5.66 -6.51 -23.34
C PRO A 67 4.59 -5.85 -24.21
N ALA A 68 4.54 -4.52 -24.17
CA ALA A 68 3.66 -3.70 -24.99
C ALA A 68 3.59 -4.29 -26.40
N MET A 69 2.41 -4.76 -26.78
CA MET A 69 2.16 -5.32 -28.10
C MET A 69 2.59 -4.28 -29.14
N PRO A 70 3.49 -4.59 -30.09
CA PRO A 70 3.79 -3.67 -31.16
C PRO A 70 2.53 -3.50 -31.99
N LEU A 71 2.07 -2.26 -32.11
CA LEU A 71 1.06 -1.86 -33.08
C LEU A 71 1.57 -2.26 -34.47
N LYS A 72 0.87 -3.20 -35.10
CA LYS A 72 0.98 -3.47 -36.54
C LYS A 72 -0.11 -2.72 -37.27
#